data_AF-X1VME4-F1
#
_entry.id   AF-X1VME4-F1
#
_cell.length_a   1.000
_cell.length_b   1.000
_cell.length_c   1.000
_cell.angle_alpha   90.00
_cell.angle_beta   90.00
_cell.angle_gamma   90.00
#
_symmetry.space_group_name_H-M   'P 1'
#
loop_
_entity.id
_entity.type
_entity.pdbx_description
1 polymer ?
#
loop_
_entity_poly.entity_id
_entity_poly.type
_entity_poly.pdbx_seq_one_letter_code
_entity_poly.pdbx_strand_id
1 'polypeptide(L)' 'AAGKVVPVIDRRYPLSEVAEALRYFGKGHAKGKVVITLEHNKKKGDKK' A
#
# COMPACT_ATOMS: atom_id res chain seq x y z
N ALA A 1 7.13 -4.30 -23.54
CA ALA A 1 7.55 -5.11 -22.38
C ALA A 1 7.42 -4.28 -21.10
N ALA A 2 6.36 -4.46 -20.33
CA ALA A 2 6.27 -3.95 -18.96
C ALA A 2 6.95 -4.98 -18.05
N GLY A 3 8.12 -4.65 -17.50
CA GLY A 3 8.89 -5.61 -16.67
C GLY A 3 10.39 -5.35 -16.58
N LYS A 4 10.93 -4.33 -17.26
CA LYS A 4 12.37 -4.03 -17.21
C LYS A 4 12.81 -3.16 -16.02
N VAL A 5 11.88 -2.55 -15.28
CA VAL A 5 12.18 -1.67 -14.14
C VAL A 5 11.37 -2.11 -12.93
N VAL A 6 12.05 -2.61 -11.89
CA VAL A 6 11.42 -2.97 -10.62
C VAL A 6 11.52 -1.76 -9.69
N PRO A 7 10.39 -1.20 -9.21
CA PRO A 7 10.44 -0.10 -8.25
C PRO A 7 10.98 -0.60 -6.91
N VAL A 8 11.87 0.18 -6.29
CA VAL A 8 12.25 -0.02 -4.89
C VAL A 8 11.06 0.37 -4.02
N ILE A 9 10.48 -0.63 -3.35
CA ILE A 9 9.37 -0.45 -2.42
C ILE A 9 9.97 -0.29 -1.03
N ASP A 10 9.67 0.83 -0.39
CA ASP A 10 10.19 1.16 0.94
C ASP A 10 9.29 0.57 2.03
N ARG A 11 7.97 0.80 1.93
CA ARG A 11 6.96 0.26 2.85
C ARG A 11 5.64 -0.01 2.16
N ARG A 12 4.86 -0.92 2.75
CA ARG A 12 3.48 -1.21 2.35
C ARG A 12 2.55 -0.99 3.54
N TYR A 13 1.41 -0.37 3.28
CA TYR A 13 0.35 -0.12 4.27
C TYR A 13 -0.99 -0.62 3.71
N PRO A 14 -1.89 -1.17 4.53
CA PRO A 14 -3.27 -1.38 4.13
C PRO A 14 -4.01 -0.04 3.98
N LEU A 15 -5.14 -0.04 3.27
CA LEU A 15 -5.99 1.16 3.10
C LEU A 15 -6.41 1.79 4.44
N SER A 16 -6.60 0.98 5.47
CA SER A 16 -6.93 1.44 6.84
C SER A 16 -5.84 2.30 7.48
N GLU A 17 -4.59 2.21 7.00
CA GLU A 17 -3.43 2.89 7.60
C GLU A 17 -2.90 4.04 6.72
N VAL A 18 -3.70 4.56 5.79
CA VAL A 18 -3.30 5.66 4.89
C VAL A 18 -2.80 6.89 5.64
N ALA A 19 -3.41 7.24 6.77
CA ALA A 19 -2.96 8.39 7.57
C ALA A 19 -1.51 8.20 8.08
N GLU A 20 -1.14 6.99 8.49
CA GLU A 20 0.22 6.68 8.91
C GLU A 20 1.18 6.67 7.71
N ALA A 21 0.75 6.10 6.59
CA ALA A 21 1.53 6.09 5.34
C ALA A 21 1.88 7.51 4.88
N LEU A 22 0.93 8.44 4.95
CA LEU A 22 1.14 9.85 4.59
C LEU A 22 2.05 10.57 5.60
N ARG A 23 1.93 10.29 6.90
CA ARG A 23 2.84 10.83 7.92
C ARG A 23 4.26 10.32 7.72
N TYR A 24 4.44 9.04 7.38
CA TYR A 24 5.74 8.46 7.06
C TYR A 24 6.36 9.12 5.82
N PHE A 25 5.56 9.30 4.77
CA PHE A 25 5.99 9.99 3.55
C PHE A 25 6.39 11.45 3.82
N GLY A 26 5.58 12.20 4.57
CA GLY A 26 5.82 13.61 4.89
C GLY A 26 7.02 13.87 5.81
N LYS A 27 7.51 12.85 6.54
CA LYS A 27 8.73 12.95 7.36
C LYS A 27 10.02 12.91 6.52
N GLY A 28 9.94 12.73 5.20
CA GLY A 28 11.12 12.67 4.33
C GLY A 28 11.97 11.41 4.49
N HIS A 29 11.47 10.40 5.20
CA HIS A 29 12.17 9.12 5.42
C HIS A 29 11.95 8.11 4.30
N ALA A 30 11.10 8.41 3.31
CA ALA A 30 10.80 7.49 2.23
C ALA A 30 11.99 7.36 1.26
N LYS A 31 12.71 6.24 1.32
CA LYS A 31 13.86 5.94 0.41
C LYS A 31 13.41 5.26 -0.89
N GLY A 32 12.11 5.20 -1.13
CA GLY A 32 11.49 4.51 -2.25
C GLY A 32 9.99 4.74 -2.27
N LYS A 33 9.24 3.85 -2.93
CA LYS A 33 7.78 3.99 -3.04
C LYS A 33 7.08 3.46 -1.79
N VAL A 34 6.11 4.23 -1.30
CA VAL A 34 5.12 3.78 -0.33
C VAL A 34 3.93 3.21 -1.10
N VAL A 35 3.53 1.97 -0.81
CA VAL A 35 2.42 1.30 -1.50
C VAL A 35 1.24 1.14 -0.55
N ILE A 36 0.05 1.54 -1.00
CA ILE A 36 -1.20 1.27 -0.29
C ILE A 36 -1.86 0.03 -0.89
N THR A 37 -2.09 -0.97 -0.04
CA THR A 37 -2.72 -2.24 -0.39
C THR A 37 -4.22 -2.13 -0.16
N LEU A 38 -4.99 -2.34 -1.23
CA LEU A 38 -6.44 -2.41 -1.18
C LEU A 38 -6.83 -3.87 -1.02
N GLU A 39 -7.34 -4.25 0.15
CA GLU A 39 -7.99 -5.56 0.29
C GLU A 39 -9.39 -5.46 -0.31
N HIS A 40 -9.62 -6.19 -1.40
CA HIS A 40 -10.97 -6.41 -1.89
C HIS A 40 -11.65 -7.39 -0.95
N ASN A 41 -12.47 -6.88 -0.04
CA ASN A 41 -13.30 -7.73 0.81
C ASN A 41 -14.34 -8.43 -0.08
N LYS A 42 -13.98 -9.58 -0.67
CA LYS A 42 -14.93 -10.46 -1.34
C LYS A 42 -15.82 -10.98 -0.23
N LYS A 43 -16.98 -10.34 -0.02
CA LYS A 43 -18.08 -10.90 0.76
C LYS A 43 -18.35 -12.29 0.20
N LYS A 44 -17.77 -13.33 0.80
CA LYS A 44 -18.38 -14.65 0.77
C LYS A 44 -19.68 -14.44 1.54
N GLY A 45 -20.78 -14.55 0.81
CA GLY A 45 -22.09 -14.10 1.25
C GLY A 45 -22.43 -14.53 2.66
N ASP A 46 -23.18 -13.66 3.34
CA ASP A 46 -24.21 -14.03 4.32
C ASP A 46 -24.59 -15.51 4.19
N LYS A 47 -23.94 -16.37 4.98
CA LYS A 47 -24.63 -17.54 5.48
C LYS A 47 -25.32 -17.09 6.74
N LYS A 48 -26.61 -16.83 6.53
CA LYS A 48 -27.68 -16.84 7.52
C LYS A 48 -27.45 -17.87 8.62
#